data_AF-A0A178FL21-F1
#
_entry.id   AF-A0A178FL21-F1
#
_cell.length_a   1.000
_cell.length_b   1.000
_cell.length_c   1.000
_cell.angle_alpha   90.00
_cell.angle_beta   90.00
_cell.angle_gamma   90.00
#
_symmetry.space_group_name_H-M   'P 1'
#
loop_
_entity.id
_entity.type
_entity.pdbx_description
1 polymer ?
#
loop_
_entity_poly.entity_id
_entity_poly.type
_entity_poly.pdbx_seq_one_letter_code
_entity_poly.pdbx_strand_id
1 'polypeptide(L)'
;MVQPKALNPATYQPPNGASMRPNTPKMQQNAASLRGSSACIYKLDAGIRIPDDLILVHEFKDHYSLQARNIMTVEDLNAKITRFLEGSGRCLSKDEWLQEYPEATETE
;
A
#
# COMPACT_ATOMS: atom_id res chain seq x y z
N MET A 1 -14.03 -3.84 -14.12
CA MET A 1 -13.49 -2.47 -13.95
C MET A 1 -13.47 -2.16 -12.47
N VAL A 2 -12.38 -1.62 -11.96
CA VAL A 2 -12.26 -1.15 -10.57
C VAL A 2 -12.78 0.29 -10.46
N GLN A 3 -13.44 0.58 -9.34
CA GLN A 3 -13.86 1.93 -8.97
C GLN A 3 -13.28 2.25 -7.58
N PRO A 4 -12.87 3.50 -7.32
CA PRO A 4 -12.45 3.91 -5.98
C PRO A 4 -13.55 3.68 -4.95
N LYS A 5 -13.22 2.95 -3.88
CA LYS A 5 -14.09 2.82 -2.70
C LYS A 5 -14.43 4.20 -2.13
N ALA A 6 -13.46 5.12 -2.17
CA ALA A 6 -13.61 6.49 -1.69
C ALA A 6 -14.68 7.30 -2.43
N LEU A 7 -15.02 6.94 -3.68
CA LEU A 7 -16.04 7.68 -4.44
C LEU A 7 -17.42 7.03 -4.33
N ASN A 8 -17.50 5.69 -4.34
CA ASN A 8 -18.77 4.99 -4.15
C ASN A 8 -18.59 3.58 -3.54
N PRO A 9 -18.76 3.44 -2.21
CA PRO A 9 -18.59 2.16 -1.52
C PRO A 9 -19.52 1.05 -2.02
N ALA A 10 -20.70 1.38 -2.56
CA ALA A 10 -21.66 0.39 -3.04
C ALA A 10 -21.22 -0.32 -4.33
N THR A 11 -20.20 0.22 -5.01
CA THR A 11 -19.67 -0.33 -6.27
C THR A 11 -18.34 -1.07 -6.09
N TYR A 12 -17.93 -1.28 -4.84
CA TYR A 12 -16.67 -1.93 -4.49
C TYR A 12 -16.62 -3.37 -5.02
N GLN A 13 -15.55 -3.71 -5.75
CA GLN A 13 -15.21 -5.08 -6.12
C GLN A 13 -13.73 -5.35 -5.83
N PRO A 14 -13.40 -6.34 -4.98
CA PRO A 14 -12.00 -6.72 -4.73
C PRO A 14 -11.42 -7.53 -5.90
N PRO A 15 -10.11 -7.45 -6.18
CA PRO A 15 -9.12 -6.55 -5.57
C PRO A 15 -9.25 -5.11 -6.13
N ASN A 16 -9.09 -4.11 -5.26
CA ASN A 16 -9.35 -2.71 -5.63
C ASN A 16 -8.22 -1.72 -5.25
N GLY A 17 -7.09 -2.23 -4.77
CA GLY A 17 -5.96 -1.40 -4.35
C GLY A 17 -4.85 -2.18 -3.65
N ALA A 18 -3.85 -1.45 -3.17
CA ALA A 18 -2.75 -1.97 -2.38
C ALA A 18 -2.81 -1.47 -0.93
N SER A 19 -2.59 -2.37 0.03
CA SER A 19 -2.54 -2.04 1.45
C SER A 19 -1.29 -1.19 1.75
N MET A 20 -1.47 -0.11 2.49
CA MET A 20 -0.41 0.77 2.95
C MET A 20 -0.61 1.08 4.44
N ARG A 21 0.47 1.13 5.20
CA ARG A 21 0.45 1.44 6.63
C ARG A 21 1.69 2.24 7.01
N PRO A 22 1.59 3.18 7.96
CA PRO A 22 2.74 3.67 8.71
C PRO A 22 3.42 2.52 9.48
N ASN A 23 4.61 2.78 10.03
CA ASN A 23 5.31 1.90 10.97
C ASN A 23 4.63 1.88 12.35
N THR A 24 3.41 1.33 12.39
CA THR A 24 2.62 1.07 13.59
C THR A 24 2.90 -0.33 14.17
N PRO A 25 2.46 -0.63 15.40
CA PRO A 25 2.53 -2.00 15.94
C PRO A 25 1.85 -3.03 15.05
N LYS A 26 0.78 -2.66 14.33
CA LYS A 26 0.10 -3.57 13.40
C LYS A 26 0.93 -3.84 12.15
N MET A 27 1.59 -2.82 11.59
CA MET A 27 2.51 -3.04 10.47
C MET A 27 3.68 -3.94 10.85
N GLN A 28 4.26 -3.72 12.04
CA GLN A 28 5.30 -4.59 12.62
C GLN A 28 4.84 -6.06 12.70
N GLN A 29 3.63 -6.30 13.23
CA GLN A 29 3.02 -7.64 13.27
C GLN A 29 2.83 -8.25 11.87
N ASN A 30 2.40 -7.45 10.90
CA ASN A 30 2.22 -7.90 9.52
C ASN A 30 3.57 -8.30 8.90
N ALA A 31 4.58 -7.45 9.01
CA ALA A 31 5.92 -7.75 8.50
C ALA A 31 6.52 -9.00 9.15
N ALA A 32 6.39 -9.14 10.48
CA ALA A 32 6.86 -10.31 11.21
C ALA A 32 6.14 -11.61 10.81
N SER A 33 4.85 -11.52 10.44
CA SER A 33 4.03 -12.68 10.05
C SER A 33 4.06 -13.01 8.56
N LEU A 34 4.68 -12.16 7.73
CA LEU A 34 4.89 -12.45 6.30
C LEU A 34 5.61 -13.79 6.13
N ARG A 35 5.01 -14.62 5.27
CA ARG A 35 5.50 -15.95 4.88
C ARG A 35 6.12 -15.87 3.49
N GLY A 36 7.17 -16.64 3.29
CA GLY A 36 7.92 -16.67 2.04
C GLY A 36 9.06 -15.64 2.02
N SER A 37 10.17 -16.03 1.42
CA SER A 37 11.39 -15.21 1.32
C SER A 37 11.37 -14.22 0.16
N SER A 38 10.38 -14.31 -0.74
CA SER A 38 10.26 -13.45 -1.92
C SER A 38 9.32 -12.25 -1.74
N ALA A 39 8.76 -12.06 -0.54
CA ALA A 39 7.88 -10.94 -0.27
C ALA A 39 8.68 -9.62 -0.23
N CYS A 40 8.23 -8.65 -1.03
CA CYS A 40 8.78 -7.29 -1.06
C CYS A 40 7.85 -6.36 -0.28
N ILE A 41 8.41 -5.64 0.70
CA ILE A 41 7.76 -4.55 1.42
C ILE A 41 8.27 -3.24 0.81
N TYR A 42 7.41 -2.53 0.08
CA TYR A 42 7.76 -1.22 -0.45
C TYR A 42 7.68 -0.15 0.63
N LYS A 43 8.82 0.51 0.89
CA LYS A 43 8.91 1.74 1.66
C LYS A 43 8.71 2.93 0.74
N LEU A 44 7.85 3.87 1.14
CA LEU A 44 7.67 5.17 0.50
C LEU A 44 7.94 6.26 1.54
N ASP A 45 8.77 7.25 1.19
CA ASP A 45 9.01 8.41 2.04
C ASP A 45 7.83 9.39 1.99
N ALA A 46 7.62 10.13 3.07
CA ALA A 46 6.61 11.18 3.13
C ALA A 46 6.90 12.29 2.10
N GLY A 47 5.85 12.85 1.51
CA GLY A 47 5.96 13.90 0.49
C GLY A 47 6.08 13.41 -0.94
N ILE A 48 6.15 12.11 -1.19
CA ILE A 48 6.08 11.54 -2.54
C ILE A 48 4.70 11.86 -3.15
N ARG A 49 4.72 12.44 -4.35
CA ARG A 49 3.50 12.70 -5.11
C ARG A 49 2.92 11.40 -5.65
N ILE A 50 1.68 11.13 -5.31
CA ILE A 50 0.90 10.03 -5.88
C ILE A 50 0.48 10.41 -7.31
N PRO A 51 0.56 9.48 -8.29
CA PRO A 51 0.06 9.70 -9.64
C PRO A 51 -1.39 10.18 -9.66
N ASP A 52 -1.72 11.07 -10.58
CA ASP A 52 -3.04 11.72 -10.62
C ASP A 52 -4.20 10.72 -10.84
N ASP A 53 -3.92 9.53 -11.38
CA ASP A 53 -4.88 8.44 -11.59
C ASP A 53 -5.00 7.45 -10.41
N LEU A 54 -4.23 7.66 -9.34
CA LEU A 54 -4.31 6.94 -8.08
C LEU A 54 -4.75 7.87 -6.94
N ILE A 55 -5.24 7.26 -5.86
CA ILE A 55 -5.63 7.96 -4.64
C ILE A 55 -5.27 7.11 -3.43
N LEU A 56 -4.72 7.75 -2.40
CA LEU A 56 -4.54 7.13 -1.08
C LEU A 56 -5.80 7.36 -0.25
N VAL A 57 -6.47 6.28 0.10
CA VAL A 57 -7.71 6.30 0.88
C VAL A 57 -7.39 5.87 2.29
N HIS A 58 -7.73 6.69 3.27
CA HIS A 58 -7.75 6.28 4.67
C HIS A 58 -8.95 5.38 4.91
N GLU A 59 -8.74 4.11 5.23
CA GLU A 59 -9.82 3.15 5.41
C GLU A 59 -10.25 3.03 6.87
N PHE A 60 -9.32 2.67 7.76
CA PHE A 60 -9.61 2.46 9.17
C PHE A 60 -8.31 2.44 9.98
N LYS A 61 -8.25 3.18 11.10
CA LYS A 61 -7.07 3.27 11.97
C LYS A 61 -5.80 3.64 11.19
N ASP A 62 -4.80 2.77 11.19
CA ASP A 62 -3.54 2.91 10.47
C ASP A 62 -3.59 2.34 9.04
N HIS A 63 -4.72 1.79 8.61
CA HIS A 63 -4.85 1.20 7.29
C HIS A 63 -5.23 2.24 6.24
N TYR A 64 -4.33 2.40 5.29
CA TYR A 64 -4.55 3.13 4.06
C TYR A 64 -4.58 2.15 2.88
N SER A 65 -5.25 2.55 1.82
CA SER A 65 -5.31 1.79 0.57
C SER A 65 -5.00 2.70 -0.60
N LEU A 66 -4.00 2.34 -1.40
CA LEU A 66 -3.73 2.99 -2.68
C LEU A 66 -4.67 2.40 -3.73
N GLN A 67 -5.59 3.20 -4.25
CA GLN A 67 -6.68 2.77 -5.12
C GLN A 67 -6.68 3.56 -6.43
N ALA A 68 -7.47 3.06 -7.40
CA ALA A 68 -7.75 3.79 -8.62
C ALA A 68 -8.54 5.07 -8.31
N ARG A 69 -8.11 6.24 -8.81
CA ARG A 69 -8.93 7.47 -8.77
C ARG A 69 -9.99 7.49 -9.87
N ASN A 70 -9.64 6.93 -11.02
CA ASN A 70 -10.50 6.86 -12.20
C ASN A 70 -10.90 5.41 -12.48
N ILE A 71 -12.00 5.20 -13.20
CA ILE A 71 -12.42 3.86 -13.61
C ILE A 71 -11.35 3.26 -14.53
N MET A 72 -10.85 2.07 -14.18
CA MET A 72 -9.85 1.34 -14.98
C MET A 72 -10.02 -0.18 -14.83
N THR A 73 -9.23 -0.98 -15.56
CA THR A 73 -9.20 -2.44 -15.36
C THR A 73 -8.40 -2.81 -14.10
N VAL A 74 -8.53 -4.05 -13.61
CA VAL A 74 -7.71 -4.53 -12.48
C VAL A 74 -6.25 -4.62 -12.92
N GLU A 75 -6.02 -5.04 -14.16
CA GLU A 75 -4.73 -5.15 -14.82
C GLU A 75 -4.03 -3.78 -14.89
N ASP A 76 -4.75 -2.74 -15.32
CA ASP A 76 -4.23 -1.37 -15.36
C ASP A 76 -3.91 -0.84 -13.97
N LEU A 77 -4.79 -1.10 -12.98
CA LEU A 77 -4.56 -0.68 -11.60
C LEU A 77 -3.29 -1.34 -11.06
N ASN A 78 -3.15 -2.65 -11.22
CA ASN A 78 -1.96 -3.39 -10.77
C ASN A 78 -0.70 -2.85 -11.45
N ALA A 79 -0.72 -2.68 -12.78
CA ALA A 79 0.43 -2.14 -13.51
C ALA A 79 0.82 -0.73 -13.05
N LYS A 80 -0.15 0.14 -12.77
CA LYS A 80 0.09 1.51 -12.28
C LYS A 80 0.65 1.53 -10.86
N ILE A 81 0.07 0.75 -9.94
CA ILE A 81 0.58 0.61 -8.58
C ILE A 81 2.00 0.07 -8.60
N THR A 82 2.27 -1.02 -9.34
CA THR A 82 3.61 -1.60 -9.45
C THR A 82 4.62 -0.58 -9.96
N ARG A 83 4.33 0.11 -11.07
CA ARG A 83 5.23 1.15 -11.62
C ARG A 83 5.49 2.28 -10.63
N PHE A 84 4.46 2.71 -9.90
CA PHE A 84 4.61 3.75 -8.89
C PHE A 84 5.52 3.31 -7.74
N LEU A 85 5.29 2.11 -7.21
CA LEU A 85 6.08 1.55 -6.10
C LEU A 85 7.52 1.26 -6.51
N GLU A 86 7.76 0.71 -7.70
CA GLU A 86 9.11 0.47 -8.23
C GLU A 86 9.86 1.77 -8.53
N GLY A 87 9.17 2.79 -9.03
CA GLY A 87 9.78 4.07 -9.42
C GLY A 87 10.00 5.05 -8.27
N SER A 88 9.20 4.95 -7.20
CA SER A 88 9.22 5.94 -6.10
C SER A 88 9.56 5.31 -4.74
N GLY A 89 9.43 4.00 -4.61
CA GLY A 89 9.67 3.28 -3.36
C GLY A 89 10.99 2.52 -3.35
N ARG A 90 11.35 2.04 -2.16
CA ARG A 90 12.41 1.04 -1.98
C ARG A 90 11.79 -0.30 -1.64
N CYS A 91 12.09 -1.31 -2.43
CA CYS A 91 11.74 -2.69 -2.11
C CYS A 91 12.67 -3.20 -1.01
N LEU A 92 12.09 -3.60 0.12
CA LEU A 92 12.80 -4.24 1.23
C LEU A 92 12.33 -5.69 1.35
N SER A 93 13.26 -6.60 1.53
CA SER A 93 12.94 -7.92 2.07
C SER A 93 12.41 -7.78 3.51
N LYS A 94 11.80 -8.85 4.02
CA LYS A 94 11.36 -8.91 5.41
C LYS A 94 12.49 -8.61 6.39
N ASP A 95 13.66 -9.20 6.18
CA ASP A 95 14.80 -9.04 7.10
C ASP A 95 15.36 -7.61 7.05
N GLU A 96 15.49 -7.02 5.86
CA GLU A 96 15.88 -5.62 5.71
C GLU A 96 14.88 -4.67 6.36
N TRP A 97 13.57 -4.94 6.22
CA TRP A 97 12.55 -4.11 6.85
C TRP A 97 12.61 -4.19 8.38
N LEU A 98 12.76 -5.39 8.95
CA LEU A 98 12.88 -5.58 10.40
C LEU A 98 14.18 -4.97 10.96
N GLN A 99 15.24 -4.94 10.17
CA GLN A 99 16.49 -4.28 10.54
C GLN A 99 16.37 -2.75 10.47
N GLU A 100 15.72 -2.20 9.45
CA GLU A 100 15.53 -0.75 9.28
C GLU A 100 14.50 -0.18 10.26
N TYR A 101 13.49 -0.98 10.63
CA TYR A 101 12.40 -0.61 11.53
C TYR A 101 12.30 -1.60 12.70
N PRO A 102 13.20 -1.54 13.70
CA PRO A 102 13.22 -2.50 14.81
C PRO A 102 12.04 -2.35 15.78
N GLU A 103 11.40 -1.17 15.82
CA GLU A 103 10.23 -0.89 16.65
C GLU A 103 9.26 0.05 15.93
N ALA A 104 8.01 0.07 16.39
CA ALA A 104 6.99 0.95 15.86
C ALA A 104 7.26 2.41 16.26
N THR A 105 7.14 3.32 15.30
CA THR A 105 7.35 4.78 15.49
C THR A 105 6.05 5.57 15.50
N GLU A 106 4.95 4.98 15.02
CA GLU A 106 3.62 5.60 15.03
C GLU A 106 2.57 4.77 15.80
N THR A 107 1.43 5.40 16.10
CA THR A 107 0.26 4.77 16.73
C THR A 107 -0.83 4.44 15.70
N GLU A 108 -1.74 3.53 16.05
CA GLU A 108 -2.94 3.20 15.24
C GLU A 108 -3.99 4.31 15.17
#